data_AF-A0A841D1H3-F1
#
_entry.id   AF-A0A841D1H3-F1
#
_cell.length_a   1.000
_cell.length_b   1.000
_cell.length_c   1.000
_cell.angle_alpha   90.00
_cell.angle_beta   90.00
_cell.angle_gamma   90.00
#
_symmetry.space_group_name_H-M   'P 1'
#
loop_
_entity.id
_entity.type
_entity.pdbx_description
1 polymer ?
#
loop_
_entity_poly.entity_id
_entity_poly.type
_entity_poly.pdbx_seq_one_letter_code
_entity_poly.pdbx_strand_id
1 'polypeptide(L)' 'MFSDGPFVESKEYLAGVWVWEAPDLDAALTLAAEASKICDRKIEVRPFR' A
#
# COMPACT_ATOMS: atom_id res chain seq x y z
N MET A 1 -24.27 12.19 -0.35
CA MET A 1 -23.59 13.08 0.61
C MET A 1 -22.12 13.02 0.26
N PHE A 2 -21.51 14.15 -0.13
CA PHE A 2 -20.09 14.24 -0.46
C PHE A 2 -19.46 15.22 0.53
N SER A 3 -18.36 14.83 1.14
CA SER A 3 -17.53 15.71 1.97
C SER A 3 -16.27 16.06 1.20
N ASP A 4 -15.70 17.22 1.51
CA ASP A 4 -14.34 17.55 1.08
C ASP A 4 -13.34 16.77 1.95
N GLY A 5 -12.28 16.25 1.32
CA GLY A 5 -11.23 15.48 2.00
C GLY A 5 -11.48 13.96 2.16
N PRO A 6 -10.57 13.26 2.86
CA PRO A 6 -10.60 11.80 3.03
C PRO A 6 -11.72 11.33 3.98
N PHE A 7 -12.11 10.06 3.87
CA PHE A 7 -13.12 9.46 4.76
C PHE A 7 -12.69 9.44 6.23
N VAL A 8 -11.41 9.20 6.51
CA VAL A 8 -10.83 9.23 7.86
C VAL A 8 -9.69 10.25 7.90
N GLU A 9 -9.76 11.18 8.86
CA GLU A 9 -8.64 12.06 9.18
C GLU A 9 -7.57 11.27 9.95
N SER A 10 -6.32 11.33 9.48
CA SER A 10 -5.21 10.60 10.08
C SER A 10 -3.88 11.31 9.86
N LYS A 11 -2.84 10.87 10.57
CA LYS A 11 -1.49 11.46 10.46
C LYS A 11 -0.79 11.13 9.14
N GLU A 12 -1.17 10.04 8.48
CA GLU A 12 -0.58 9.57 7.23
C GLU A 12 -1.69 9.32 6.21
N TYR A 13 -1.56 9.87 5.01
CA TYR A 13 -2.54 9.67 3.94
C TYR A 13 -2.28 8.36 3.20
N LEU A 14 -3.34 7.61 2.89
CA LEU A 14 -3.25 6.49 1.94
C LEU A 14 -3.21 7.05 0.52
N ALA A 15 -2.03 7.04 -0.10
CA ALA A 15 -1.81 7.59 -1.44
C ALA A 15 -2.36 6.71 -2.57
N GLY A 16 -2.66 5.43 -2.29
CA GLY A 16 -3.19 4.48 -3.25
C GLY A 16 -3.07 3.02 -2.78
N VAL A 17 -3.52 2.09 -3.61
CA VAL A 17 -3.41 0.64 -3.38
C VAL A 17 -2.90 -0.04 -4.64
N TRP A 18 -2.02 -1.02 -4.48
CA TRP A 18 -1.59 -1.93 -5.53
C TRP A 18 -2.08 -3.33 -5.21
N VAL A 19 -2.50 -4.06 -6.24
CA VAL A 19 -2.93 -5.45 -6.13
C VAL A 19 -2.01 -6.30 -6.99
N TRP A 20 -1.34 -7.26 -6.37
CA TRP A 20 -0.39 -8.15 -7.01
C TRP A 20 -0.78 -9.60 -6.77
N GLU A 21 -0.54 -10.44 -7.77
CA GLU A 21 -0.43 -11.88 -7.58
C GLU A 21 1.04 -12.20 -7.26
N ALA A 22 1.27 -12.85 -6.13
CA ALA A 22 2.60 -13.28 -5.69
C ALA A 22 2.55 -14.75 -5.26
N PRO A 23 3.63 -15.53 -5.47
CA PRO A 23 3.66 -16.94 -5.08
C PRO A 23 3.42 -17.16 -3.58
N ASP A 24 3.94 -16.25 -2.75
CA ASP A 24 3.82 -16.26 -1.29
C ASP A 24 4.07 -14.85 -0.70
N LEU A 25 3.97 -14.74 0.63
CA LEU A 25 4.17 -13.48 1.34
C LEU A 25 5.62 -12.98 1.30
N ASP A 26 6.60 -13.87 1.30
CA ASP A 26 8.03 -13.48 1.31
C ASP A 26 8.44 -12.86 -0.04
N ALA A 27 7.92 -13.42 -1.14
CA ALA A 27 8.04 -12.82 -2.47
C ALA A 27 7.38 -11.44 -2.54
N ALA A 28 6.17 -11.30 -1.98
CA ALA A 28 5.46 -10.02 -1.94
C ALA A 28 6.21 -8.96 -1.12
N LEU A 29 6.77 -9.33 0.04
CA LEU A 29 7.55 -8.43 0.89
C LEU A 29 8.85 -7.98 0.20
N THR A 30 9.53 -8.88 -0.50
CA THR A 30 10.75 -8.56 -1.27
C THR A 30 10.45 -7.52 -2.35
N LEU A 31 9.42 -7.77 -3.17
CA LEU A 31 9.00 -6.84 -4.23
C LEU A 31 8.52 -5.50 -3.66
N ALA A 32 7.77 -5.51 -2.56
CA ALA A 32 7.31 -4.29 -1.90
C ALA A 32 8.46 -3.45 -1.34
N ALA A 33 9.52 -4.08 -0.82
CA ALA A 33 10.70 -3.38 -0.34
C ALA A 33 11.48 -2.69 -1.48
N GLU A 34 11.59 -3.33 -2.64
CA GLU A 34 12.19 -2.71 -3.84
C GLU A 34 11.33 -1.55 -4.35
N ALA A 35 10.01 -1.77 -4.49
CA ALA A 35 9.08 -0.74 -4.90
C ALA A 35 9.09 0.47 -3.97
N SER A 36 9.11 0.24 -2.65
CA SER A 36 9.17 1.29 -1.64
C SER A 36 10.38 2.21 -1.84
N LYS A 37 11.54 1.65 -2.21
CA LYS A 37 12.75 2.43 -2.54
C LYS A 37 12.59 3.23 -3.83
N ILE A 38 11.94 2.65 -4.86
CA ILE A 38 11.77 3.29 -6.16
C ILE A 38 10.76 4.43 -6.10
N CYS A 39 9.63 4.24 -5.41
CA CYS A 39 8.58 5.25 -5.32
C CYS A 39 8.81 6.25 -4.17
N ASP A 40 9.83 6.02 -3.32
CA ASP A 40 10.15 6.82 -2.14
C ASP A 40 8.95 6.95 -1.18
N ARG A 41 8.22 5.84 -0.97
CA ARG A 41 7.06 5.77 -0.05
C ARG A 41 7.10 4.53 0.80
N LYS A 42 6.49 4.61 1.99
CA LYS A 42 6.23 3.44 2.82
C LYS A 42 5.11 2.60 2.19
N ILE A 43 5.28 1.29 2.19
CA ILE A 43 4.30 0.32 1.68
C ILE A 43 3.94 -0.66 2.78
N GLU A 44 2.64 -0.83 3.04
CA GLU A 44 2.11 -1.90 3.90
C GLU A 44 1.69 -3.08 3.01
N VAL A 45 2.21 -4.28 3.31
CA VAL A 45 1.83 -5.51 2.61
C VAL A 45 0.77 -6.24 3.40
N ARG A 46 -0.40 -6.46 2.79
CA ARG A 46 -1.54 -7.15 3.43
C ARG A 46 -2.03 -8.30 2.54
N PRO A 47 -1.92 -9.57 2.96
CA PRO A 47 -2.63 -10.66 2.33
C PRO A 47 -4.15 -10.48 2.43
N PHE A 48 -4.88 -10.80 1.37
CA PHE A 48 -6.34 -10.75 1.34
C PHE A 48 -6.91 -11.91 0.51
N ARG A 49 -8.24 -12.09 0.56
CA ARG A 49 -8.99 -13.13 -0.18
C ARG A 49 -10.06 -12.48 -1.04
#